data_AF-A0A3D2RGE8-F1
#
_entry.id   AF-A0A3D2RGE8-F1
#
_cell.length_a   1.000
_cell.length_b   1.000
_cell.length_c   1.000
_cell.angle_alpha   90.00
_cell.angle_beta   90.00
_cell.angle_gamma   90.00
#
_symmetry.space_group_name_H-M   'P 1'
#
loop_
_entity.id
_entity.type
_entity.pdbx_description
1 polymer ?
#
loop_
_entity_poly.entity_id
_entity_poly.type
_entity_poly.pdbx_seq_one_letter_code
_entity_poly.pdbx_strand_id
1 'polypeptide(L)' 'DLVTGEGQFHYPAIIQDRNGCLQVTFTNNRKTIDHVVLEIDWLEGRDESLVWEDGERSGFTQ' A
#
# COMPACT_ATOMS: atom_id res chain seq x y z
N ASP A 1 13.34 -2.99 11.90
CA ASP A 1 12.57 -3.13 13.14
C ASP A 1 11.10 -3.29 12.85
N LEU A 2 10.48 -4.33 13.42
CA LEU A 2 9.03 -4.55 13.37
C LEU A 2 8.41 -3.87 14.60
N VAL A 3 7.54 -2.89 14.37
CA VAL A 3 6.78 -2.24 15.44
C VAL A 3 5.56 -3.10 15.75
N THR A 4 5.42 -3.55 16.99
CA THR A 4 4.30 -4.40 17.44
C THR A 4 3.53 -3.72 18.58
N GLY A 5 2.20 -3.90 18.61
CA GLY A 5 1.30 -3.28 19.60
C GLY A 5 0.01 -2.73 18.98
N GLU A 6 -0.88 -2.14 19.78
CA GLU A 6 -2.04 -1.39 19.26
C GLU A 6 -1.55 -0.12 18.54
N GLY A 7 -1.48 -0.19 17.21
CA GLY A 7 -1.07 0.93 16.37
C GLY A 7 -2.23 1.88 16.07
N GLN A 8 -2.03 3.17 16.33
CA GLN A 8 -2.94 4.22 15.87
C GLN A 8 -2.32 5.02 14.73
N PHE A 9 -3.03 5.11 13.61
CA PHE A 9 -2.56 5.77 12.40
C PHE A 9 -3.49 6.94 12.09
N HIS A 10 -2.95 8.16 12.08
CA HIS A 10 -3.74 9.39 11.93
C HIS A 10 -3.29 10.20 10.71
N TYR A 11 -4.24 10.94 10.12
CA TYR A 11 -4.03 11.92 9.05
C TYR A 11 -3.17 11.43 7.88
N PRO A 12 -3.56 10.34 7.20
CA PRO A 12 -2.77 9.85 6.08
C PRO A 12 -2.78 10.87 4.93
N ALA A 13 -1.60 11.17 4.41
CA ALA A 13 -1.41 11.82 3.12
C ALA A 13 -0.90 10.77 2.13
N ILE A 14 -1.53 10.68 0.96
CA ILE A 14 -1.20 9.72 -0.09
C ILE A 14 -0.98 10.49 -1.38
N ILE A 15 0.18 10.27 -2.01
CA ILE A 15 0.54 10.85 -3.29
C ILE A 15 1.11 9.76 -4.17
N GLN A 16 0.71 9.70 -5.44
CA GLN A 16 1.37 8.83 -6.41
C GLN A 16 2.55 9.58 -7.04
N ASP A 17 3.73 8.97 -7.05
CA ASP A 17 4.89 9.54 -7.72
C ASP A 17 4.94 9.19 -9.21
N ARG A 18 5.92 9.76 -9.92
CA ARG A 18 6.09 9.57 -11.37
C ARG A 18 6.46 8.13 -11.78
N ASN A 19 6.89 7.31 -10.82
CA ASN A 19 7.20 5.90 -11.05
C ASN A 19 5.98 5.00 -10.78
N GLY A 20 4.83 5.60 -10.44
CA GLY A 20 3.59 4.87 -10.14
C GLY A 20 3.47 4.38 -8.70
N CYS A 21 4.47 4.61 -7.85
CA CYS A 21 4.46 4.18 -6.45
C CYS A 21 3.60 5.11 -5.60
N LEU A 22 2.89 4.54 -4.61
CA LEU A 22 2.17 5.33 -3.61
C LEU A 22 3.10 5.68 -2.44
N GLN A 23 3.28 6.98 -2.23
CA GLN A 23 3.97 7.57 -1.10
C GLN A 23 2.94 7.84 -0.01
N VAL A 24 2.97 7.06 1.08
CA VAL A 24 2.04 7.21 2.20
C VAL A 24 2.79 7.78 3.40
N THR A 25 2.33 8.92 3.88
CA THR A 25 2.84 9.55 5.11
C THR A 25 1.73 9.60 6.14
N PHE A 26 2.01 9.19 7.37
CA PHE A 26 1.01 9.17 8.42
C PHE A 26 1.63 9.47 9.79
N THR A 27 0.80 9.88 10.73
CA THR A 27 1.22 10.04 12.11
C THR A 27 1.03 8.72 12.87
N ASN A 28 2.11 8.11 13.34
CA ASN A 28 2.11 6.87 14.12
C ASN A 28 2.01 7.19 15.62
N ASN A 29 0.95 6.69 16.26
CA ASN A 29 0.67 6.83 17.69
C ASN A 29 0.74 8.28 18.20
N ARG A 30 0.53 9.27 17.32
CA ARG A 30 0.70 10.71 17.60
C ARG A 30 2.11 11.10 18.07
N LYS A 31 3.11 10.27 17.78
CA LYS A 31 4.49 10.43 18.25
C LYS A 31 5.47 10.67 17.11
N THR A 32 5.35 9.90 16.03
CA THR A 32 6.24 10.00 14.87
C THR A 32 5.43 10.22 13.60
N ILE A 33 6.09 10.80 12.61
CA ILE A 33 5.60 10.81 11.24
C ILE A 33 6.38 9.71 10.53
N ASP A 34 5.65 8.70 10.08
CA ASP A 34 6.20 7.55 9.39
C ASP A 34 5.86 7.66 7.90
N HIS A 35 6.70 7.04 7.09
CA HIS A 35 6.63 7.07 5.63
C HIS A 35 6.80 5.65 5.09
N VAL A 36 5.90 5.25 4.19
CA VAL A 36 5.98 3.97 3.48
C VAL A 36 5.76 4.19 1.99
N VAL A 37 6.47 3.41 1.18
CA VAL A 37 6.34 3.38 -0.28
C VAL A 37 5.71 2.05 -0.66
N LEU A 38 4.64 2.10 -1.44
CA LEU A 38 3.92 0.92 -1.91
C LEU A 38 4.01 0.83 -3.43
N GLU A 39 4.50 -0.29 -3.92
CA GLU A 39 4.26 -0.72 -5.30
C GLU A 39 2.81 -1.17 -5.43
N ILE A 40 2.13 -0.79 -6.51
CA ILE A 40 0.70 -1.05 -6.71
C ILE A 40 0.41 -2.11 -7.77
N ASP A 41 1.45 -2.74 -8.31
CA ASP A 41 1.32 -3.77 -9.36
C ASP A 41 0.39 -4.91 -8.91
N TRP A 42 0.38 -5.22 -7.62
CA TRP A 42 -0.53 -6.20 -7.03
C TRP A 42 -2.01 -5.80 -7.09
N LEU A 43 -2.30 -4.51 -6.93
CA LEU A 43 -3.65 -3.98 -6.98
C LEU A 43 -4.15 -3.89 -8.43
N GLU A 44 -3.25 -3.59 -9.36
CA GLU A 44 -3.53 -3.49 -10.79
C GLU A 44 -3.55 -4.86 -11.50
N GLY A 45 -3.35 -5.95 -10.76
CA GLY A 45 -3.32 -7.31 -11.30
C GLY A 45 -2.12 -7.59 -12.21
N ARG A 46 -1.07 -6.77 -12.12
CA ARG A 46 0.20 -6.91 -12.85
C ARG A 46 1.23 -7.73 -12.08
N ASP A 47 1.03 -7.94 -10.79
CA ASP A 47 1.86 -8.84 -10.00
C ASP A 47 1.52 -10.31 -10.30
N GLU A 48 2.41 -10.97 -11.04
CA GLU A 48 2.24 -12.39 -11.41
C GLU A 48 2.46 -13.36 -10.24
N SER A 49 2.98 -12.89 -9.10
CA SER A 49 3.19 -13.72 -7.91
C SER A 49 1.91 -13.89 -7.06
N LEU A 50 0.89 -13.07 -7.31
CA LEU A 50 -0.38 -13.15 -6.61
C LEU A 50 -1.34 -14.09 -7.32
N VAL A 51 -1.32 -15.34 -6.87
CA VAL A 51 -2.32 -16.36 -7.21
C VAL A 51 -3.45 -16.28 -6.19
N TRP A 52 -4.62 -15.83 -6.61
CA TRP A 52 -5.84 -15.93 -5.81
C TRP A 52 -6.35 -17.39 -5.88
N GLU A 53 -6.65 -18.00 -4.73
CA GLU A 53 -7.07 -19.41 -4.65
C GLU A 53 -8.40 -19.72 -5.39
N ASP A 54 -9.17 -18.69 -5.79
CA ASP A 54 -10.47 -18.81 -6.47
C ASP A 54 -10.50 -18.31 -7.93
N GLY A 55 -9.36 -18.35 -8.63
CA GLY A 55 -9.38 -18.77 -10.05
C GLY A 55 -10.06 -17.90 -11.12
N GLU A 56 -10.29 -16.60 -10.95
CA GLU A 56 -10.62 -15.72 -12.09
C GLU A 56 -9.77 -14.43 -12.10
N ARG A 57 -8.86 -14.34 -13.07
CA ARG A 57 -8.24 -13.07 -13.50
C ARG A 57 -9.33 -12.24 -14.19
N SER A 58 -10.09 -11.43 -13.45
CA SER A 58 -10.86 -10.36 -14.08
C SER A 58 -9.89 -9.22 -14.42
N GLY A 59 -9.44 -9.22 -15.68
CA GLY A 59 -8.76 -8.06 -16.24
C GLY A 59 -9.67 -6.86 -16.11
N PHE A 60 -9.26 -5.86 -15.33
CA PHE A 60 -9.80 -4.52 -15.41
C PHE A 60 -9.52 -3.99 -16.83
N THR A 61 -10.47 -4.22 -17.72
CA THR A 61 -10.51 -3.53 -19.01
C THR A 61 -11.23 -2.21 -18.77
N GLN A 62 -10.52 -1.12 -19.05
CA GLN A 62 -11.00 0.27 -18.98
C GLN A 62 -12.18 0.51 -19.93
#